data_AF-A0A6P8FU14-F1
#
_entry.id   AF-A0A6P8FU14-F1
#
_cell.length_a   1.000
_cell.length_b   1.000
_cell.length_c   1.000
_cell.angle_alpha   90.00
_cell.angle_beta   90.00
_cell.angle_gamma   90.00
#
_symmetry.space_group_name_H-M   'P 1'
#
loop_
_entity.id
_entity.type
_entity.pdbx_description
1 polymer ?
#
loop_
_entity_poly.entity_id
_entity_poly.type
_entity_poly.pdbx_seq_one_letter_code
_entity_poly.pdbx_strand_id
1 'polypeptide(L)'
;MKRKNSFKHHEGPSRPRAVVDPVKSLAPSRPRAVVDPLKSLVGCQIQHGWRDAPGKISRWKGIVLDQVTILPSLYLVKYETVDCVYGIELLKDGRVQKLEIVSNRIDSYRAVDGKQAMSMLGRAVQHKFESDEGSKDEWRGMVLARAPIMTPWFFITYEKDPVLYMYQLLDDLKSGDLRFLPDETSPEEPEPGEVVDSLVGKHVEYSREDGGKRIGLVIQQVEAKPSVYFIKFEDDFHIYVYDLIKA
;
A
#
# COMPACT_ATOMS: atom_id res chain seq x y z
N MET A 1 10.47 8.96 -17.14
CA MET A 1 10.18 10.00 -16.12
C MET A 1 10.83 9.51 -14.84
N LYS A 2 11.93 10.13 -14.42
CA LYS A 2 12.76 9.65 -13.30
C LYS A 2 12.02 9.86 -11.98
N ARG A 3 11.96 8.81 -11.13
CA ARG A 3 11.21 8.85 -9.87
C ARG A 3 12.04 9.49 -8.78
N LYS A 4 11.48 10.55 -8.18
CA LYS A 4 12.08 11.28 -7.07
C LYS A 4 11.92 10.49 -5.78
N ASN A 5 13.00 10.36 -5.02
CA ASN A 5 13.04 9.71 -3.72
C ASN A 5 12.26 10.58 -2.71
N SER A 6 10.97 10.28 -2.50
CA SER A 6 10.17 10.94 -1.46
C SER A 6 10.22 10.22 -0.11
N PHE A 7 11.12 9.25 0.08
CA PHE A 7 11.35 8.60 1.37
C PHE A 7 11.95 9.59 2.36
N LYS A 8 11.09 10.32 3.07
CA LYS A 8 11.48 10.96 4.32
C LYS A 8 11.61 9.86 5.37
N HIS A 9 12.79 9.71 5.97
CA HIS A 9 12.97 8.93 7.21
C HIS A 9 11.83 9.28 8.17
N HIS A 10 10.99 8.30 8.51
CA HIS A 10 9.77 8.50 9.30
C HIS A 10 10.11 8.64 10.79
N GLU A 11 10.62 9.79 11.19
CA GLU A 11 10.28 10.35 12.51
C GLU A 11 8.94 11.08 12.36
N GLY A 12 7.84 10.39 12.72
CA GLY A 12 6.49 10.93 12.68
C GLY A 12 5.94 11.22 11.27
N PRO A 13 4.70 11.72 11.17
CA PRO A 13 4.01 11.94 9.89
C PRO A 13 4.72 13.06 9.12
N SER A 14 5.67 12.67 8.28
CA SER A 14 6.49 13.56 7.50
C SER A 14 5.67 14.19 6.37
N ARG A 15 5.20 15.41 6.63
CA ARG A 15 4.40 16.28 5.75
C ARG A 15 4.98 16.43 4.32
N PRO A 16 4.13 16.26 3.29
CA PRO A 16 4.26 16.95 2.01
C PRO A 16 3.50 18.30 2.02
N ARG A 17 3.96 19.28 1.22
CA ARG A 17 3.36 20.62 1.11
C ARG A 17 1.95 20.55 0.53
N ALA A 18 0.98 21.09 1.27
CA ALA A 18 -0.34 21.39 0.73
C ALA A 18 -0.20 22.43 -0.40
N VAL A 19 -0.77 22.14 -1.57
CA VAL A 19 -1.04 23.18 -2.56
C VAL A 19 -2.20 24.00 -1.99
N VAL A 20 -1.92 25.25 -1.61
CA VAL A 20 -2.93 26.19 -1.15
C VAL A 20 -3.49 26.86 -2.40
N ASP A 21 -4.55 26.31 -2.96
CA ASP A 21 -5.24 26.98 -4.06
C ASP A 21 -6.06 28.16 -3.48
N PRO A 22 -5.91 29.39 -4.04
CA PRO A 22 -6.77 30.51 -3.66
C PRO A 22 -8.19 30.24 -4.12
N VAL A 23 -9.14 30.39 -3.20
CA VAL A 23 -10.58 30.19 -3.45
C VAL A 23 -11.05 31.15 -4.55
N LYS A 24 -11.36 30.61 -5.73
CA LYS A 24 -12.21 31.28 -6.72
C LYS A 24 -13.62 30.70 -6.63
N SER A 25 -14.60 31.60 -6.55
CA SER A 25 -16.02 31.29 -6.44
C SER A 25 -16.67 30.96 -7.81
N LEU A 26 -17.79 30.23 -7.70
CA LEU A 26 -18.96 30.08 -8.61
C LEU A 26 -19.02 28.89 -9.57
N ALA A 27 -19.91 27.92 -9.24
CA ALA A 27 -21.14 27.53 -9.98
C ALA A 27 -21.82 26.34 -9.26
N PRO A 28 -23.16 26.13 -9.36
CA PRO A 28 -23.88 25.15 -8.54
C PRO A 28 -23.50 23.71 -8.92
N SER A 29 -23.03 22.94 -7.95
CA SER A 29 -22.60 21.56 -8.11
C SER A 29 -23.78 20.60 -8.36
N ARG A 30 -23.57 19.64 -9.27
CA ARG A 30 -24.42 18.46 -9.53
C ARG A 30 -24.86 17.73 -8.25
N PRO A 31 -25.95 16.94 -8.26
CA PRO A 31 -26.45 16.25 -7.09
C PRO A 31 -25.37 15.39 -6.42
N ARG A 32 -25.23 15.60 -5.12
CA ARG A 32 -24.22 15.01 -4.23
C ARG A 32 -24.49 13.51 -4.10
N ALA A 33 -23.57 12.67 -4.58
CA ALA A 33 -23.65 11.23 -4.36
C ALA A 33 -23.25 10.94 -2.91
N VAL A 34 -24.25 10.80 -2.03
CA VAL A 34 -24.05 10.21 -0.71
C VAL A 34 -23.66 8.75 -0.92
N VAL A 35 -22.61 8.28 -0.24
CA VAL A 35 -22.17 6.88 -0.30
C VAL A 35 -23.34 6.02 0.18
N ASP A 36 -23.89 5.22 -0.73
CA ASP A 36 -24.88 4.19 -0.40
C ASP A 36 -24.17 3.08 0.38
N PRO A 37 -24.58 2.77 1.63
CA PRO A 37 -23.94 1.73 2.44
C PRO A 37 -23.89 0.35 1.78
N LEU A 38 -24.73 0.09 0.77
CA LEU A 38 -24.78 -1.18 0.04
C LEU A 38 -23.84 -1.24 -1.16
N LYS A 39 -23.21 -0.13 -1.57
CA LYS A 39 -22.27 -0.12 -2.69
C LYS A 39 -20.86 -0.42 -2.20
N SER A 40 -20.26 -1.47 -2.78
CA SER A 40 -18.85 -1.74 -2.57
C SER A 40 -18.01 -0.54 -3.00
N LEU A 41 -17.14 -0.07 -2.09
CA LEU A 41 -16.17 0.97 -2.38
C LEU A 41 -14.99 0.45 -3.19
N VAL A 42 -14.77 -0.87 -3.23
CA VAL A 42 -13.63 -1.49 -3.92
C VAL A 42 -13.68 -1.13 -5.41
N GLY A 43 -12.55 -0.65 -5.93
CA GLY A 43 -12.40 -0.18 -7.30
C GLY A 43 -12.93 1.24 -7.57
N CYS A 44 -13.56 1.89 -6.58
CA CYS A 44 -13.98 3.28 -6.72
C CYS A 44 -12.80 4.24 -6.53
N GLN A 45 -12.84 5.34 -7.27
CA GLN A 45 -12.06 6.52 -6.93
C GLN A 45 -12.81 7.33 -5.87
N ILE A 46 -12.17 7.61 -4.76
CA ILE A 46 -12.75 8.31 -3.62
C ILE A 46 -12.03 9.63 -3.36
N GLN A 47 -12.72 10.54 -2.71
CA GLN A 47 -12.14 11.72 -2.09
C GLN A 47 -12.69 11.90 -0.67
N HIS A 48 -11.86 12.39 0.24
CA HIS A 48 -12.32 12.77 1.58
C HIS A 48 -11.39 13.83 2.18
N GLY A 49 -11.89 14.48 3.24
CA GLY A 49 -11.07 15.23 4.18
C GLY A 49 -10.41 14.30 5.20
N TRP A 50 -9.23 14.69 5.66
CA TRP A 50 -8.51 14.04 6.76
C TRP A 50 -8.17 15.07 7.82
N ARG A 51 -8.54 14.80 9.08
CA ARG A 51 -8.37 15.68 10.22
C ARG A 51 -7.47 15.04 11.28
N ASP A 52 -6.20 15.41 11.29
CA ASP A 52 -5.25 15.04 12.35
C ASP A 52 -5.42 15.87 13.62
N ALA A 53 -5.82 17.13 13.47
CA ALA A 53 -5.96 18.10 14.56
C ALA A 53 -7.16 19.04 14.33
N PRO A 54 -7.71 19.64 15.39
CA PRO A 54 -8.79 20.62 15.25
C PRO A 54 -8.41 21.76 14.28
N GLY A 55 -9.35 22.13 13.41
CA GLY A 55 -9.20 23.28 12.52
C GLY A 55 -8.38 23.06 11.23
N LYS A 56 -7.68 21.93 11.07
CA LYS A 56 -6.95 21.62 9.83
C LYS A 56 -7.50 20.35 9.18
N ILE A 57 -8.03 20.50 7.97
CA ILE A 57 -8.50 19.38 7.15
C ILE A 57 -7.67 19.38 5.86
N SER A 58 -6.96 18.28 5.62
CA SER A 58 -6.27 18.01 4.36
C SER A 58 -7.20 17.23 3.43
N ARG A 59 -7.13 17.45 2.11
CA ARG A 59 -7.99 16.77 1.14
C ARG A 59 -7.20 15.67 0.44
N TRP A 60 -7.76 14.46 0.45
CA TRP A 60 -7.12 13.27 -0.08
C TRP A 60 -7.99 12.65 -1.17
N LYS A 61 -7.35 12.16 -2.21
CA LYS A 61 -7.97 11.49 -3.34
C LYS A 61 -7.19 10.22 -3.66
N GLY A 62 -7.90 9.13 -3.87
CA GLY A 62 -7.29 7.81 -4.01
C GLY A 62 -8.25 6.78 -4.58
N ILE A 63 -7.75 5.56 -4.67
CA ILE A 63 -8.44 4.40 -5.23
C ILE A 63 -8.51 3.34 -4.14
N VAL A 64 -9.70 2.83 -3.88
CA VAL A 64 -9.88 1.69 -2.98
C VAL A 64 -9.48 0.43 -3.72
N LEU A 65 -8.41 -0.20 -3.27
CA LEU A 65 -7.82 -1.38 -3.89
C LEU A 65 -8.53 -2.66 -3.45
N ASP A 66 -8.83 -2.76 -2.16
CA ASP A 66 -9.37 -3.97 -1.56
C ASP A 66 -10.10 -3.66 -0.24
N GLN A 67 -10.90 -4.62 0.20
CA GLN A 67 -11.55 -4.63 1.51
C GLN A 67 -11.13 -5.89 2.25
N VAL A 68 -10.53 -5.74 3.43
CA VAL A 68 -9.92 -6.87 4.16
C VAL A 68 -11.01 -7.82 4.67
N THR A 69 -10.97 -9.08 4.24
CA THR A 69 -12.01 -10.09 4.55
C THR A 69 -12.20 -10.31 6.05
N ILE A 70 -11.11 -10.42 6.81
CA ILE A 70 -11.16 -10.68 8.26
C ILE A 70 -11.45 -9.41 9.09
N LEU A 71 -11.38 -8.23 8.47
CA LEU A 71 -11.71 -6.96 9.09
C LEU A 71 -12.44 -6.07 8.06
N PRO A 72 -13.74 -6.30 7.80
CA PRO A 72 -14.44 -5.65 6.69
C PRO A 72 -14.56 -4.13 6.80
N SER A 73 -14.33 -3.53 7.97
CA SER A 73 -14.23 -2.07 8.07
C SER A 73 -12.96 -1.49 7.46
N LEU A 74 -11.90 -2.29 7.31
CA LEU A 74 -10.60 -1.87 6.82
C LEU A 74 -10.53 -1.96 5.29
N TYR A 75 -10.19 -0.85 4.65
CA TYR A 75 -9.97 -0.74 3.22
C TYR A 75 -8.50 -0.48 2.92
N LEU A 76 -7.96 -1.14 1.89
CA LEU A 76 -6.66 -0.80 1.31
C LEU A 76 -6.84 0.30 0.28
N VAL A 77 -6.09 1.39 0.39
CA VAL A 77 -6.26 2.59 -0.44
C VAL A 77 -4.91 3.05 -0.99
N LYS A 78 -4.85 3.27 -2.30
CA LYS A 78 -3.73 3.98 -2.97
C LYS A 78 -4.13 5.43 -3.20
N TYR A 79 -3.46 6.36 -2.52
CA TYR A 79 -3.66 7.80 -2.76
C TYR A 79 -2.78 8.32 -3.90
N GLU A 80 -3.19 9.44 -4.51
CA GLU A 80 -2.54 9.98 -5.72
C GLU A 80 -1.11 10.48 -5.50
N THR A 81 -0.77 10.94 -4.28
CA THR A 81 0.50 11.66 -4.01
C THR A 81 1.50 10.90 -3.13
N VAL A 82 1.19 9.65 -2.79
CA VAL A 82 2.04 8.82 -1.91
C VAL A 82 2.18 7.44 -2.52
N ASP A 83 3.35 6.83 -2.39
CA ASP A 83 3.61 5.53 -3.02
C ASP A 83 3.18 4.34 -2.16
N CYS A 84 3.02 4.56 -0.85
CA CYS A 84 2.52 3.56 0.09
C CYS A 84 1.05 3.24 -0.15
N VAL A 85 0.66 2.03 0.24
CA VAL A 85 -0.73 1.60 0.40
C VAL A 85 -1.14 1.79 1.86
N TYR A 86 -2.27 2.45 2.08
CA TYR A 86 -2.82 2.68 3.42
C TYR A 86 -3.99 1.76 3.73
N GLY A 87 -4.03 1.27 4.97
CA GLY A 87 -5.18 0.61 5.56
C GLY A 87 -6.01 1.58 6.40
N ILE A 88 -7.20 1.95 5.92
CA ILE A 88 -8.06 2.92 6.60
C ILE A 88 -9.47 2.36 6.78
N GLU A 89 -10.03 2.55 7.97
CA GLU A 89 -11.44 2.27 8.21
C GLU A 89 -12.33 3.42 7.71
N LEU A 90 -12.44 3.57 6.39
CA LEU A 90 -13.04 4.74 5.72
C LEU A 90 -14.42 5.17 6.25
N LEU A 91 -15.21 4.24 6.76
CA LEU A 91 -16.57 4.47 7.26
C LEU A 91 -16.66 4.63 8.79
N LYS A 92 -15.59 4.34 9.53
CA LYS A 92 -15.56 4.35 11.00
C LYS A 92 -14.56 5.35 11.59
N ASP A 93 -13.45 5.60 10.89
CA ASP A 93 -12.38 6.47 11.40
C ASP A 93 -12.86 7.93 11.44
N GLY A 94 -12.97 8.49 12.66
CA GLY A 94 -13.43 9.86 12.87
C GLY A 94 -12.56 10.94 12.24
N ARG A 95 -11.32 10.63 11.82
CA ARG A 95 -10.46 11.54 11.08
C ARG A 95 -10.89 11.70 9.62
N VAL A 96 -11.59 10.70 9.07
CA VAL A 96 -12.16 10.74 7.72
C VAL A 96 -13.42 11.62 7.74
N GLN A 97 -13.45 12.61 6.86
CA GLN A 97 -14.50 13.62 6.82
C GLN A 97 -15.05 13.75 5.39
N LYS A 98 -16.38 13.78 5.22
CA LYS A 98 -17.02 14.00 3.90
C LYS A 98 -16.48 13.05 2.81
N LEU A 99 -16.51 11.74 3.09
CA LEU A 99 -16.17 10.73 2.08
C LEU A 99 -17.15 10.81 0.91
N GLU A 100 -16.63 10.90 -0.30
CA GLU A 100 -17.38 10.99 -1.55
C GLU A 100 -16.78 10.05 -2.59
N ILE A 101 -17.62 9.36 -3.35
CA ILE A 101 -17.21 8.59 -4.52
C ILE A 101 -17.11 9.56 -5.70
N VAL A 102 -15.90 9.71 -6.25
CA VAL A 102 -15.61 10.57 -7.41
C VAL A 102 -15.96 9.84 -8.71
N SER A 103 -15.65 8.55 -8.79
CA SER A 103 -16.03 7.68 -9.91
C SER A 103 -16.27 6.25 -9.41
N ASN A 104 -17.33 5.60 -9.92
CA ASN A 104 -17.75 4.25 -9.52
C ASN A 104 -16.88 3.15 -10.15
N ARG A 105 -16.17 3.43 -11.24
CA ARG A 105 -15.30 2.46 -11.91
C ARG A 105 -14.13 3.18 -12.53
N ILE A 106 -12.95 2.65 -12.30
CA ILE A 106 -11.81 2.99 -13.13
C ILE A 106 -11.93 2.13 -14.38
N ASP A 107 -12.04 2.77 -15.54
CA ASP A 107 -12.02 2.07 -16.82
C ASP A 107 -10.81 1.14 -16.84
N SER A 108 -11.05 -0.10 -17.27
CA SER A 108 -10.11 -1.21 -17.16
C SER A 108 -8.70 -0.80 -17.56
N TYR A 109 -7.77 -0.85 -16.60
CA TYR A 109 -6.37 -0.70 -16.93
C TYR A 109 -6.00 -1.77 -17.95
N ARG A 110 -5.31 -1.37 -19.03
CA ARG A 110 -4.91 -2.31 -20.10
C ARG A 110 -4.17 -3.49 -19.47
N ALA A 111 -4.62 -4.69 -19.79
CA ALA A 111 -3.99 -5.91 -19.33
C ALA A 111 -2.51 -5.90 -19.76
N VAL A 112 -1.64 -5.96 -18.78
CA VAL A 112 -0.20 -6.17 -18.95
C VAL A 112 0.08 -7.63 -19.28
N ASP A 113 1.16 -7.91 -20.03
CA ASP A 113 1.66 -9.26 -20.30
C ASP A 113 1.74 -10.08 -18.99
N GLY A 114 0.83 -11.04 -18.88
CA GLY A 114 0.65 -11.84 -17.69
C GLY A 114 1.87 -12.70 -17.37
N LYS A 115 2.61 -13.20 -18.37
CA LYS A 115 3.72 -14.13 -18.13
C LYS A 115 4.89 -13.42 -17.45
N GLN A 116 5.27 -12.24 -17.95
CA GLN A 116 6.34 -11.45 -17.34
C GLN A 116 5.93 -11.00 -15.94
N ALA A 117 4.70 -10.50 -15.76
CA ALA A 117 4.19 -10.07 -14.46
C ALA A 117 4.22 -11.19 -13.40
N MET A 118 3.78 -12.41 -13.77
CA MET A 118 3.79 -13.56 -12.86
C MET A 118 5.22 -13.97 -12.46
N SER A 119 6.18 -13.90 -13.39
CA SER A 119 7.57 -14.25 -13.11
C SER A 119 8.28 -13.31 -12.12
N MET A 120 7.70 -12.14 -11.81
CA MET A 120 8.26 -11.20 -10.84
C MET A 120 7.89 -11.53 -9.40
N LEU A 121 6.77 -12.22 -9.19
CA LEU A 121 6.17 -12.39 -7.87
C LEU A 121 7.06 -13.24 -6.95
N GLY A 122 7.18 -12.85 -5.69
CA GLY A 122 8.03 -13.49 -4.68
C GLY A 122 9.53 -13.18 -4.83
N ARG A 123 9.96 -12.53 -5.93
CA ARG A 123 11.39 -12.33 -6.21
C ARG A 123 11.97 -11.17 -5.42
N ALA A 124 13.20 -11.37 -4.95
CA ALA A 124 14.03 -10.31 -4.43
C ALA A 124 14.51 -9.40 -5.56
N VAL A 125 14.46 -8.09 -5.32
CA VAL A 125 14.82 -7.07 -6.29
C VAL A 125 15.71 -6.01 -5.65
N GLN A 126 16.45 -5.32 -6.50
CA GLN A 126 17.05 -4.04 -6.18
C GLN A 126 16.41 -2.96 -7.03
N HIS A 127 15.81 -1.99 -6.34
CA HIS A 127 15.05 -0.89 -6.94
C HIS A 127 15.79 0.42 -6.72
N LYS A 128 15.98 1.16 -7.81
CA LYS A 128 16.75 2.38 -7.87
C LYS A 128 15.82 3.59 -7.80
N PHE A 129 16.19 4.53 -6.93
CA PHE A 129 15.50 5.81 -6.76
C PHE A 129 16.47 6.96 -7.01
N GLU A 130 15.99 8.05 -7.57
CA GLU A 130 16.78 9.26 -7.78
C GLU A 130 16.36 10.30 -6.75
N SER A 131 17.29 10.84 -5.96
CA SER A 131 16.99 11.90 -5.01
C SER A 131 16.70 13.22 -5.73
N ASP A 132 16.19 14.21 -4.99
CA ASP A 132 16.02 15.58 -5.51
C ASP A 132 17.35 16.23 -5.96
N GLU A 133 18.47 15.76 -5.41
CA GLU A 133 19.83 16.19 -5.76
C GLU A 133 20.42 15.39 -6.93
N GLY A 134 19.68 14.40 -7.46
CA GLY A 134 20.12 13.54 -8.57
C GLY A 134 21.02 12.37 -8.16
N SER A 135 21.30 12.21 -6.86
CA SER A 135 21.97 11.01 -6.34
C SER A 135 21.06 9.79 -6.49
N LYS A 136 21.67 8.61 -6.66
CA LYS A 136 20.97 7.36 -6.94
C LYS A 136 21.07 6.44 -5.74
N ASP A 137 19.94 6.13 -5.12
CA ASP A 137 19.84 5.19 -4.01
C ASP A 137 19.29 3.85 -4.51
N GLU A 138 19.85 2.76 -4.02
CA GLU A 138 19.41 1.40 -4.36
C GLU A 138 18.86 0.71 -3.11
N TRP A 139 17.63 0.22 -3.22
CA TRP A 139 16.90 -0.39 -2.12
C TRP A 139 16.63 -1.85 -2.44
N ARG A 140 17.02 -2.74 -1.52
CA ARG A 140 16.69 -4.16 -1.60
C ARG A 140 15.24 -4.35 -1.13
N GLY A 141 14.48 -5.12 -1.88
CA GLY A 141 13.07 -5.37 -1.61
C GLY A 141 12.57 -6.65 -2.24
N MET A 142 11.25 -6.86 -2.19
CA MET A 142 10.59 -8.06 -2.69
C MET A 142 9.27 -7.71 -3.36
N VAL A 143 9.04 -8.23 -4.56
CA VAL A 143 7.76 -8.10 -5.25
C VAL A 143 6.77 -9.10 -4.65
N LEU A 144 5.65 -8.62 -4.15
CA LEU A 144 4.75 -9.40 -3.30
C LEU A 144 3.59 -10.01 -4.10
N ALA A 145 2.89 -9.16 -4.85
CA ALA A 145 1.71 -9.53 -5.60
C ALA A 145 1.45 -8.51 -6.71
N ARG A 146 0.56 -8.85 -7.64
CA ARG A 146 -0.05 -7.88 -8.54
C ARG A 146 -1.16 -7.13 -7.79
N ALA A 147 -1.29 -5.83 -8.03
CA ALA A 147 -2.40 -5.06 -7.46
C ALA A 147 -3.74 -5.51 -8.07
N PRO A 148 -4.79 -5.75 -7.26
CA PRO A 148 -6.03 -6.40 -7.70
C PRO A 148 -6.83 -5.58 -8.72
N ILE A 149 -6.95 -4.26 -8.51
CA ILE A 149 -7.71 -3.36 -9.39
C ILE A 149 -6.79 -2.65 -10.39
N MET A 150 -5.65 -2.14 -9.92
CA MET A 150 -4.70 -1.39 -10.73
C MET A 150 -3.73 -2.36 -11.41
N THR A 151 -4.24 -3.12 -12.38
CA THR A 151 -3.55 -4.29 -12.95
C THR A 151 -2.13 -4.05 -13.54
N PRO A 152 -1.68 -2.84 -13.91
CA PRO A 152 -0.28 -2.58 -14.28
C PRO A 152 0.67 -2.38 -13.08
N TRP A 153 0.14 -2.34 -11.88
CA TRP A 153 0.87 -2.05 -10.65
C TRP A 153 1.10 -3.32 -9.83
N PHE A 154 2.16 -3.29 -9.03
CA PHE A 154 2.62 -4.38 -8.20
C PHE A 154 2.79 -3.89 -6.77
N PHE A 155 2.44 -4.77 -5.82
CA PHE A 155 2.82 -4.61 -4.43
C PHE A 155 4.28 -5.01 -4.24
N ILE A 156 5.00 -4.19 -3.47
CA ILE A 156 6.41 -4.37 -3.15
C ILE A 156 6.69 -3.82 -1.75
N THR A 157 7.65 -4.41 -1.06
CA THR A 157 8.19 -3.92 0.21
C THR A 157 9.70 -3.83 0.14
N TYR A 158 10.33 -3.13 1.09
CA TYR A 158 11.78 -2.96 1.15
C TYR A 158 12.33 -3.35 2.52
N GLU A 159 13.56 -3.85 2.57
CA GLU A 159 14.18 -4.29 3.84
C GLU A 159 14.39 -3.12 4.81
N LYS A 160 14.73 -1.94 4.29
CA LYS A 160 14.95 -0.73 5.10
C LYS A 160 13.65 -0.06 5.58
N ASP A 161 12.53 -0.37 4.93
CA ASP A 161 11.23 0.21 5.23
C ASP A 161 10.13 -0.82 4.90
N PRO A 162 9.77 -1.69 5.86
CA PRO A 162 8.94 -2.87 5.62
C PRO A 162 7.44 -2.53 5.53
N VAL A 163 7.09 -1.47 4.81
CA VAL A 163 5.70 -1.09 4.53
C VAL A 163 5.30 -1.46 3.10
N LEU A 164 4.00 -1.61 2.86
CA LEU A 164 3.45 -1.97 1.56
C LEU A 164 3.47 -0.77 0.61
N TYR A 165 4.27 -0.86 -0.45
CA TYR A 165 4.29 0.09 -1.56
C TYR A 165 3.58 -0.46 -2.79
N MET A 166 3.23 0.43 -3.71
CA MET A 166 2.69 0.04 -5.00
C MET A 166 3.31 0.84 -6.14
N TYR A 167 3.85 0.15 -7.15
CA TYR A 167 4.53 0.77 -8.30
C TYR A 167 4.27 0.04 -9.63
N GLN A 168 4.47 0.71 -10.77
CA GLN A 168 4.46 0.10 -12.11
C GLN A 168 5.83 -0.52 -12.43
N LEU A 169 6.16 -1.63 -11.74
CA LEU A 169 7.51 -2.21 -11.74
C LEU A 169 8.04 -2.68 -13.10
N LEU A 170 7.15 -2.96 -14.06
CA LEU A 170 7.58 -3.33 -15.42
C LEU A 170 8.20 -2.16 -16.17
N ASP A 171 7.77 -0.93 -15.89
CA ASP A 171 8.37 0.26 -16.49
C ASP A 171 9.75 0.54 -15.88
N ASP A 172 9.91 0.26 -14.59
CA ASP A 172 11.19 0.33 -13.88
C ASP A 172 12.17 -0.73 -14.39
N LEU A 173 11.68 -1.95 -14.66
CA LEU A 173 12.47 -3.02 -15.26
C LEU A 173 12.95 -2.66 -16.67
N LYS A 174 12.07 -2.08 -17.50
CA LYS A 174 12.43 -1.64 -18.87
C LYS A 174 13.42 -0.49 -18.89
N SER A 175 13.34 0.42 -17.92
CA SER A 175 14.25 1.58 -17.80
C SER A 175 15.58 1.25 -17.13
N GLY A 176 15.71 0.04 -16.55
CA GLY A 176 16.92 -0.40 -15.84
C GLY A 176 17.00 0.11 -14.40
N ASP A 177 15.91 0.68 -13.87
CA ASP A 177 15.81 1.13 -12.49
C ASP A 177 15.38 -0.01 -11.53
N LEU A 178 14.93 -1.15 -12.07
CA LEU A 178 14.67 -2.36 -11.28
C LEU A 178 15.50 -3.53 -11.82
N ARG A 179 16.21 -4.23 -10.94
CA ARG A 179 16.90 -5.49 -11.26
C ARG A 179 16.49 -6.60 -10.30
N PHE A 180 16.41 -7.82 -10.80
CA PHE A 180 16.25 -8.98 -9.92
C PHE A 180 17.57 -9.34 -9.28
N LEU A 181 17.52 -9.73 -8.01
CA LEU A 181 18.65 -10.32 -7.33
C LEU A 181 18.69 -11.84 -7.62
N PRO A 182 19.87 -12.48 -7.51
CA PRO A 182 19.95 -13.93 -7.49
C PRO A 182 19.03 -14.49 -6.40
N ASP A 183 18.41 -15.64 -6.66
CA ASP A 183 17.67 -16.32 -5.61
C ASP A 183 18.68 -16.80 -4.57
N GLU A 184 18.63 -16.19 -3.38
CA GLU A 184 19.48 -16.51 -2.24
C GLU A 184 18.98 -17.84 -1.66
N THR A 185 19.30 -18.95 -2.33
CA THR A 185 18.89 -20.33 -1.99
C THR A 185 17.38 -20.52 -1.87
N SER A 186 16.83 -21.39 -2.73
CA SER A 186 15.49 -21.95 -2.52
C SER A 186 15.36 -22.40 -1.05
N PRO A 187 14.36 -21.94 -0.29
CA PRO A 187 13.98 -22.64 0.93
C PRO A 187 13.84 -24.12 0.56
N GLU A 188 14.36 -25.03 1.38
CA GLU A 188 14.02 -26.45 1.26
C GLU A 188 12.52 -26.53 1.03
N GLU A 189 12.10 -27.26 -0.02
CA GLU A 189 10.68 -27.53 -0.22
C GLU A 189 10.15 -28.04 1.12
N PRO A 190 9.11 -27.41 1.71
CA PRO A 190 8.58 -27.88 2.97
C PRO A 190 8.25 -29.37 2.80
N GLU A 191 8.72 -30.18 3.75
CA GLU A 191 8.49 -31.62 3.78
C GLU A 191 7.02 -31.89 3.41
N PRO A 192 6.74 -32.81 2.46
CA PRO A 192 5.38 -33.05 1.99
C PRO A 192 4.50 -33.53 3.15
N GLY A 193 3.78 -32.60 3.78
CA GLY A 193 2.95 -32.84 4.97
C GLY A 193 2.94 -31.72 6.00
N GLU A 194 3.88 -30.75 5.97
CA GLU A 194 3.87 -29.63 6.91
C GLU A 194 2.88 -28.54 6.46
N VAL A 195 1.64 -28.65 6.97
CA VAL A 195 0.64 -27.59 6.82
C VAL A 195 0.93 -26.55 7.90
N VAL A 196 1.67 -25.49 7.56
CA VAL A 196 1.74 -24.33 8.45
C VAL A 196 0.39 -23.63 8.40
N ASP A 197 -0.36 -23.67 9.51
CA ASP A 197 -1.62 -22.96 9.64
C ASP A 197 -1.43 -21.48 9.35
N SER A 198 -2.32 -20.93 8.51
CA SER A 198 -2.27 -19.50 8.17
C SER A 198 -2.45 -18.65 9.41
N LEU A 199 -1.55 -17.68 9.62
CA LEU A 199 -1.61 -16.74 10.74
C LEU A 199 -2.64 -15.63 10.54
N VAL A 200 -3.36 -15.61 9.42
CA VAL A 200 -4.37 -14.58 9.11
C VAL A 200 -5.46 -14.54 10.18
N GLY A 201 -5.79 -13.34 10.65
CA GLY A 201 -6.74 -13.09 11.74
C GLY A 201 -6.14 -13.20 13.15
N LYS A 202 -4.87 -13.62 13.29
CA LYS A 202 -4.18 -13.61 14.59
C LYS A 202 -3.70 -12.20 14.92
N HIS A 203 -3.74 -11.87 16.21
CA HIS A 203 -3.07 -10.68 16.73
C HIS A 203 -1.59 -10.99 16.97
N VAL A 204 -0.75 -10.01 16.68
CA VAL A 204 0.69 -10.04 16.92
C VAL A 204 1.09 -8.87 17.80
N GLU A 205 2.10 -9.10 18.65
CA GLU A 205 2.72 -8.06 19.45
C GLU A 205 4.13 -7.81 18.93
N TYR A 206 4.46 -6.55 18.64
CA TYR A 206 5.80 -6.12 18.28
C TYR A 206 6.38 -5.27 19.40
N SER A 207 7.53 -5.67 19.94
CA SER A 207 8.29 -4.87 20.90
C SER A 207 9.24 -3.95 20.12
N ARG A 208 9.05 -2.64 20.28
CA ARG A 208 9.95 -1.61 19.78
C ARG A 208 11.23 -1.57 20.61
N GLU A 209 12.30 -1.05 20.02
CA GLU A 209 13.59 -0.87 20.70
C GLU A 209 13.50 0.04 21.94
N ASP A 210 12.53 0.96 21.96
CA ASP A 210 12.25 1.84 23.11
C ASP A 210 11.49 1.15 24.26
N GLY A 211 11.23 -0.16 24.14
CA GLY A 211 10.45 -0.96 25.10
C GLY A 211 8.93 -0.81 24.94
N GLY A 212 8.45 0.02 24.02
CA GLY A 212 7.05 0.13 23.68
C GLY A 212 6.53 -1.12 22.96
N LYS A 213 5.26 -1.46 23.19
CA LYS A 213 4.60 -2.59 22.50
C LYS A 213 3.58 -2.06 21.51
N ARG A 214 3.51 -2.67 20.33
CA ARG A 214 2.45 -2.42 19.33
C ARG A 214 1.67 -3.69 19.12
N ILE A 215 0.34 -3.57 19.09
CA ILE A 215 -0.57 -4.65 18.75
C ILE A 215 -0.98 -4.48 17.29
N GLY A 216 -0.88 -5.56 16.52
CA GLY A 216 -1.29 -5.60 15.13
C GLY A 216 -2.10 -6.84 14.80
N LEU A 217 -2.83 -6.76 13.70
CA LEU A 217 -3.63 -7.86 13.15
C LEU A 217 -3.00 -8.34 11.85
N VAL A 218 -2.81 -9.65 11.72
CA VAL A 218 -2.39 -10.27 10.46
C VAL A 218 -3.58 -10.27 9.50
N ILE A 219 -3.51 -9.48 8.43
CA ILE A 219 -4.66 -9.24 7.55
C ILE A 219 -4.63 -10.06 6.26
N GLN A 220 -3.44 -10.48 5.80
CA GLN A 220 -3.29 -11.23 4.56
C GLN A 220 -1.96 -12.01 4.54
N GLN A 221 -1.97 -13.17 3.91
CA GLN A 221 -0.77 -13.96 3.60
C GLN A 221 -0.41 -13.74 2.13
N VAL A 222 0.89 -13.64 1.83
CA VAL A 222 1.37 -13.45 0.45
C VAL A 222 1.42 -14.78 -0.27
N GLU A 223 0.63 -14.95 -1.33
CA GLU A 223 0.53 -16.22 -2.07
C GLU A 223 1.88 -16.68 -2.66
N ALA A 224 2.65 -15.75 -3.24
CA ALA A 224 3.94 -16.07 -3.86
C ALA A 224 5.04 -16.37 -2.84
N LYS A 225 4.83 -16.05 -1.56
CA LYS A 225 5.76 -16.34 -0.47
C LYS A 225 4.98 -16.54 0.85
N PRO A 226 4.50 -17.75 1.14
CA PRO A 226 3.60 -18.02 2.26
C PRO A 226 4.14 -17.67 3.65
N SER A 227 5.45 -17.50 3.81
CA SER A 227 6.05 -17.02 5.05
C SER A 227 5.86 -15.52 5.31
N VAL A 228 5.48 -14.76 4.29
CA VAL A 228 5.31 -13.31 4.35
C VAL A 228 3.85 -12.93 4.53
N TYR A 229 3.61 -11.98 5.43
CA TYR A 229 2.29 -11.54 5.85
C TYR A 229 2.17 -10.01 5.84
N PHE A 230 0.95 -9.54 5.59
CA PHE A 230 0.55 -8.15 5.80
C PHE A 230 -0.02 -7.99 7.20
N ILE A 231 0.44 -6.96 7.90
CA ILE A 231 0.07 -6.68 9.29
C ILE A 231 -0.41 -5.24 9.37
N LYS A 232 -1.59 -5.04 9.97
CA LYS A 232 -2.14 -3.73 10.30
C LYS A 232 -1.99 -3.49 11.79
N PHE A 233 -1.12 -2.56 12.20
CA PHE A 233 -1.04 -2.10 13.58
C PHE A 233 -2.15 -1.09 13.91
N GLU A 234 -2.61 -1.08 15.15
CA GLU A 234 -3.72 -0.23 15.60
C GLU A 234 -3.39 1.27 15.56
N ASP A 235 -2.13 1.62 15.84
CA ASP A 235 -1.63 2.99 16.01
C ASP A 235 -1.21 3.69 14.71
N ASP A 236 -1.35 3.04 13.56
CA ASP A 236 -0.81 3.52 12.28
C ASP A 236 -1.73 3.13 11.11
N PHE A 237 -1.65 3.85 10.00
CA PHE A 237 -2.40 3.61 8.77
C PHE A 237 -1.59 2.87 7.70
N HIS A 238 -0.29 2.68 7.90
CA HIS A 238 0.53 1.84 7.02
C HIS A 238 0.16 0.36 7.14
N ILE A 239 0.30 -0.37 6.03
CA ILE A 239 0.32 -1.83 6.03
C ILE A 239 1.77 -2.27 6.10
N TYR A 240 2.12 -3.07 7.10
CA TYR A 240 3.46 -3.58 7.28
C TYR A 240 3.59 -4.98 6.67
N VAL A 241 4.78 -5.33 6.21
CA VAL A 241 5.07 -6.60 5.55
C VAL A 241 6.20 -7.30 6.29
N TYR A 242 5.90 -8.46 6.88
CA TYR A 242 6.86 -9.22 7.68
C TYR A 242 6.93 -10.68 7.25
N ASP A 243 8.13 -11.24 7.30
CA ASP A 243 8.39 -12.67 7.17
C ASP A 243 8.25 -13.28 8.59
N LEU A 244 7.19 -14.06 8.85
CA LEU A 244 6.85 -14.54 10.20
C LEU A 244 7.24 -16.02 10.45
N ILE A 245 7.75 -16.73 9.44
CA ILE A 245 8.11 -18.15 9.54
C ILE A 245 9.63 -18.34 9.50
N LYS A 246 10.41 -17.28 9.22
CA LYS A 246 11.87 -17.33 9.39
C LYS A 246 12.23 -17.30 10.88
N ALA A 247 12.41 -18.48 11.46
CA ALA A 247 13.16 -18.72 12.70
C ALA A 247 14.54 -19.29 12.36
#